data_AF-A0A133U8V8-F1
#
_entry.id   AF-A0A133U8V8-F1
#
_cell.length_a   1.000
_cell.length_b   1.000
_cell.length_c   1.000
_cell.angle_alpha   90.00
_cell.angle_beta   90.00
_cell.angle_gamma   90.00
#
_symmetry.space_group_name_H-M   'P 1'
#
loop_
_entity.id
_entity.type
_entity.pdbx_description
1 polymer ?
#
loop_
_entity_poly.entity_id
_entity_poly.type
_entity_poly.pdbx_seq_one_letter_code
_entity_poly.pdbx_strand_id
1 'polypeptide(L)'
;MIQILLGIGLFDSEKEPMIIDVVRSMKRVGFSYEEVFDVLTGAGISGGEVQLLLDRVEENFEDAKVESRASRLGKEVETIFDKKLGEVNIELESKFRTFNRKLEKMNNAIEILENRVSELQSVCCEDLPKREEEKL
;
A
#
# COMPACT_ATOMS: atom_id res chain seq x y z
N MET A 1 -39.97 33.27 46.43
CA MET A 1 -39.37 33.97 45.28
C MET A 1 -38.11 33.19 44.90
N ILE A 2 -38.25 32.17 44.04
CA ILE A 2 -37.15 31.30 43.62
C ILE A 2 -37.24 31.22 42.09
N GLN A 3 -36.43 32.02 41.41
CA GLN A 3 -36.08 31.83 40.01
C GLN A 3 -34.81 30.99 40.00
N ILE A 4 -34.93 29.68 39.79
CA ILE A 4 -33.81 28.85 39.36
C ILE A 4 -33.74 28.99 37.85
N LEU A 5 -32.66 29.62 37.41
CA LEU A 5 -32.30 29.85 36.02
C LEU A 5 -32.39 28.56 35.20
N LEU A 6 -33.10 28.67 34.09
CA LEU A 6 -33.14 27.80 32.92
C LEU A 6 -31.85 26.99 32.70
N GLY A 7 -31.95 25.68 32.93
CA GLY A 7 -31.13 24.73 32.19
C GLY A 7 -31.49 24.88 30.71
N ILE A 8 -30.52 25.31 29.91
CA ILE A 8 -30.61 25.35 28.46
C ILE A 8 -30.71 23.89 28.01
N GLY A 9 -31.92 23.40 27.79
CA GLY A 9 -32.17 22.11 27.17
C GLY A 9 -31.58 22.15 25.77
N LEU A 10 -30.49 21.42 25.54
CA LEU A 10 -29.81 21.36 24.25
C LEU A 10 -30.55 20.48 23.23
N PHE A 11 -31.59 19.77 23.67
CA PHE A 11 -32.57 19.08 22.81
C PHE A 11 -33.72 20.00 22.40
N ASP A 12 -33.39 21.17 21.84
CA ASP A 12 -34.27 21.76 20.85
C ASP A 12 -34.18 20.86 19.61
N SER A 13 -35.32 20.37 19.11
CA SER A 13 -35.40 19.41 18.00
C SER A 13 -34.68 19.86 16.72
N GLU A 14 -34.33 21.13 16.61
CA GLU A 14 -33.59 21.71 15.48
C GLU A 14 -32.07 21.41 15.51
N LYS A 15 -31.46 21.15 16.67
CA LYS A 15 -29.99 20.95 16.81
C LYS A 15 -29.57 19.48 16.92
N GLU A 16 -30.52 18.60 17.23
CA GLU A 16 -30.31 17.15 17.35
C GLU A 16 -29.68 16.49 16.10
N PRO A 17 -30.05 16.85 14.86
CA PRO A 17 -29.42 16.28 13.66
C PRO A 17 -27.93 16.61 13.56
N MET A 18 -27.54 17.82 13.98
CA MET A 18 -26.18 18.32 13.84
C MET A 18 -25.20 17.60 14.79
N ILE A 19 -25.61 17.34 16.03
CA ILE A 19 -24.75 16.66 17.03
C ILE A 19 -24.59 15.18 16.66
N ILE A 20 -25.64 14.53 16.20
CA ILE A 20 -25.59 13.15 15.68
C ILE A 20 -24.57 13.02 14.55
N ASP A 21 -24.52 13.98 13.62
CA ASP A 21 -23.57 13.98 12.52
C ASP A 21 -22.12 14.19 12.97
N VAL A 22 -21.90 15.02 14.01
CA VAL A 22 -20.58 15.19 14.62
C VAL A 22 -20.10 13.90 15.26
N VAL A 23 -20.92 13.25 16.09
CA VAL A 23 -20.59 11.96 16.71
C VAL A 23 -20.29 10.90 15.66
N ARG A 24 -21.13 10.82 14.63
CA ARG A 24 -20.96 9.93 13.49
C ARG A 24 -19.65 10.18 12.75
N SER A 25 -19.24 11.43 12.60
CA SER A 25 -17.95 11.80 12.01
C SER A 25 -16.78 11.37 12.89
N MET A 26 -16.83 11.64 14.20
CA MET A 26 -15.79 11.25 15.16
C MET A 26 -15.58 9.73 15.18
N LYS A 27 -16.67 8.95 15.25
CA LYS A 27 -16.62 7.49 15.16
C LYS A 27 -15.99 6.99 13.85
N ARG A 28 -16.28 7.66 12.71
CA ARG A 28 -15.66 7.31 11.42
C ARG A 28 -14.15 7.60 11.35
N VAL A 29 -13.68 8.59 12.10
CA VAL A 29 -12.26 8.96 12.18
C VAL A 29 -11.52 8.07 13.19
N GLY A 30 -12.24 7.28 13.99
CA GLY A 30 -11.69 6.27 14.89
C GLY A 30 -11.67 6.68 16.37
N PHE A 31 -12.40 7.72 16.76
CA PHE A 31 -12.55 8.08 18.17
C PHE A 31 -13.26 6.97 18.94
N SER A 32 -12.74 6.64 20.12
CA SER A 32 -13.34 5.70 21.05
C SER A 32 -14.61 6.28 21.67
N TYR A 33 -15.43 5.42 22.27
CA TYR A 33 -16.63 5.86 22.99
C TYR A 33 -16.31 6.88 24.08
N GLU A 34 -15.27 6.60 24.87
CA GLU A 34 -14.80 7.43 25.99
C GLU A 34 -14.31 8.79 25.48
N GLU A 35 -13.56 8.83 24.37
CA GLU A 35 -13.07 10.08 23.80
C GLU A 35 -14.21 10.96 23.28
N VAL A 36 -15.25 10.38 22.66
CA VAL A 36 -16.43 11.15 22.24
C VAL A 36 -17.20 11.64 23.47
N PHE A 37 -17.34 10.81 24.50
CA PHE A 37 -18.02 11.17 25.74
C PHE A 37 -17.34 12.36 26.44
N ASP A 38 -16.02 12.32 26.59
CA ASP A 38 -15.22 13.38 27.23
C ASP A 38 -15.26 14.69 26.44
N VAL A 39 -15.22 14.63 25.11
CA VAL A 39 -15.29 15.83 24.26
C VAL A 39 -16.66 16.51 24.39
N LEU A 40 -17.75 15.74 24.35
CA LEU A 40 -19.10 16.28 24.42
C LEU A 40 -19.44 16.80 25.81
N THR A 41 -19.05 16.08 26.86
CA THR A 41 -19.21 16.55 28.24
C THR A 41 -18.32 17.75 28.55
N GLY A 42 -17.09 17.77 28.03
CA GLY A 42 -16.18 18.91 28.07
C GLY A 42 -16.70 20.14 27.31
N ALA A 43 -17.55 19.94 26.30
CA ALA A 43 -18.26 21.01 25.59
C ALA A 43 -19.51 21.52 26.33
N GLY A 44 -19.83 20.97 27.51
CA GLY A 44 -20.94 21.40 28.36
C GLY A 44 -22.25 20.63 28.14
N ILE A 45 -22.23 19.52 27.39
CA ILE A 45 -23.39 18.63 27.25
C ILE A 45 -23.45 17.72 28.48
N SER A 46 -24.63 17.52 29.07
CA SER A 46 -24.70 16.69 30.28
C SER A 46 -24.45 15.22 29.95
N GLY A 47 -23.74 14.50 30.84
CA GLY A 47 -23.33 13.12 30.58
C GLY A 47 -24.48 12.17 30.28
N GLY A 48 -25.64 12.34 30.91
CA GLY A 48 -26.83 11.53 30.62
C GLY A 48 -27.38 11.74 29.21
N GLU A 49 -27.30 12.97 28.69
CA GLU A 49 -27.71 13.30 27.33
C GLU A 49 -26.71 12.76 26.29
N VAL A 50 -25.42 12.82 26.59
CA VAL A 50 -24.37 12.21 25.78
C VAL A 50 -24.52 10.70 25.70
N GLN A 51 -24.83 10.04 26.83
CA GLN A 51 -25.06 8.60 26.88
C GLN A 51 -26.20 8.20 25.92
N LEU A 52 -27.37 8.84 26.05
CA LEU A 52 -28.54 8.57 25.20
C LEU A 52 -28.27 8.83 23.72
N LEU A 53 -27.51 9.89 23.41
CA LEU A 53 -27.10 10.22 22.06
C LEU A 53 -26.19 9.13 21.48
N LEU A 54 -25.18 8.69 22.24
CA LEU A 54 -24.25 7.66 21.81
C LEU A 54 -24.96 6.33 21.59
N ASP A 55 -25.84 5.92 22.51
CA ASP A 55 -26.63 4.70 22.39
C ASP A 55 -27.51 4.72 21.12
N ARG A 56 -28.18 5.85 20.86
CA ARG A 56 -28.97 6.04 19.64
C ARG A 56 -28.11 6.03 18.38
N VAL A 57 -26.92 6.62 18.42
CA VAL A 57 -26.01 6.62 17.27
C VAL A 57 -25.51 5.21 17.00
N GLU A 58 -25.14 4.45 18.04
CA GLU A 58 -24.69 3.06 17.93
C GLU A 58 -25.78 2.18 17.30
N GLU A 59 -27.02 2.28 17.78
CA GLU A 59 -28.19 1.56 17.23
C GLU A 59 -28.39 1.89 15.73
N ASN A 60 -28.33 3.17 15.36
CA ASN A 60 -28.45 3.59 13.96
C ASN A 60 -27.25 3.19 13.08
N PHE A 61 -26.06 2.99 13.65
CA PHE A 61 -24.86 2.58 12.93
C PHE A 61 -24.82 1.08 12.69
N GLU A 62 -25.18 0.28 13.71
CA GLU A 62 -25.35 -1.17 13.64
C GLU A 62 -26.41 -1.53 12.61
N ASP A 63 -27.58 -0.89 12.67
CA ASP A 63 -28.69 -1.13 11.72
C ASP A 63 -28.35 -0.74 10.28
N ALA A 64 -27.49 0.26 10.09
CA ALA A 64 -27.09 0.71 8.76
C ALA A 64 -26.00 -0.18 8.11
N LYS A 65 -25.49 -1.21 8.80
CA LYS A 65 -24.39 -2.08 8.32
C LYS A 65 -23.29 -1.29 7.60
N VAL A 66 -22.93 -0.14 8.14
CA VAL A 66 -21.90 0.72 7.53
C VAL A 66 -20.56 0.09 7.87
N GLU A 67 -20.18 -0.94 7.12
CA GLU A 67 -18.78 -1.34 7.01
C GLU A 67 -18.01 -0.05 6.70
N SER A 68 -17.05 0.31 7.58
CA SER A 68 -16.42 1.63 7.51
C SER A 68 -15.94 1.85 6.07
N ARG A 69 -16.26 3.01 5.47
CA ARG A 69 -15.83 3.31 4.09
C ARG A 69 -14.32 3.08 3.89
N ALA A 70 -13.55 3.22 4.97
CA ALA A 70 -12.13 2.87 5.05
C ALA A 70 -11.85 1.37 4.81
N SER A 71 -12.65 0.46 5.38
CA SER A 71 -12.54 -0.99 5.15
C SER A 71 -12.81 -1.38 3.69
N ARG A 72 -13.84 -0.81 3.06
CA ARG A 72 -14.14 -1.09 1.65
C ARG A 72 -13.08 -0.53 0.70
N LEU A 73 -12.64 0.71 0.94
CA LEU A 73 -11.54 1.30 0.18
C LEU A 73 -10.23 0.50 0.36
N GLY A 74 -9.95 0.01 1.57
CA GLY A 74 -8.81 -0.86 1.82
C GLY A 74 -8.82 -2.12 0.95
N LYS A 75 -9.96 -2.83 0.91
CA LYS A 75 -10.14 -4.02 0.06
C LYS A 75 -10.02 -3.70 -1.44
N GLU A 76 -10.60 -2.59 -1.89
CA GLU A 76 -10.51 -2.15 -3.29
C GLU A 76 -9.06 -1.81 -3.68
N VAL A 77 -8.32 -1.11 -2.80
CA VAL A 77 -6.90 -0.79 -2.99
C VAL A 77 -6.06 -2.06 -3.03
N GLU A 78 -6.23 -2.96 -2.07
CA GLU A 78 -5.52 -4.25 -2.02
C GLU A 78 -5.71 -5.04 -3.32
N THR A 79 -6.95 -5.15 -3.79
CA THR A 79 -7.28 -5.84 -5.06
C THR A 79 -6.57 -5.22 -6.27
N ILE A 80 -6.53 -3.89 -6.35
CA ILE A 80 -5.86 -3.18 -7.45
C ILE A 80 -4.35 -3.43 -7.40
N PHE A 81 -3.75 -3.35 -6.21
CA PHE A 81 -2.31 -3.55 -6.03
C PHE A 81 -1.90 -4.98 -6.33
N ASP A 82 -2.63 -5.98 -5.85
CA ASP A 82 -2.33 -7.39 -6.11
C ASP A 82 -2.35 -7.70 -7.61
N LYS A 83 -3.37 -7.20 -8.32
CA LYS A 83 -3.46 -7.35 -9.76
C LYS A 83 -2.26 -6.70 -10.45
N LYS A 84 -1.93 -5.46 -10.08
CA LYS A 84 -0.86 -4.71 -10.73
C LYS A 84 0.51 -5.31 -10.46
N LEU A 85 0.75 -5.78 -9.24
CA LEU A 85 1.98 -6.47 -8.85
C LEU A 85 2.11 -7.79 -9.61
N GLY A 86 1.01 -8.54 -9.77
CA GLY A 86 0.99 -9.75 -10.59
C GLY A 86 1.37 -9.49 -12.05
N GLU A 87 0.80 -8.47 -12.67
CA GLU A 87 1.15 -8.05 -14.04
C GLU A 87 2.63 -7.69 -14.18
N VAL A 88 3.16 -6.89 -13.24
CA VAL A 88 4.58 -6.48 -13.23
C VAL A 88 5.49 -7.69 -13.06
N ASN A 89 5.14 -8.64 -12.19
CA ASN A 89 5.94 -9.83 -11.96
C ASN A 89 6.04 -10.68 -13.24
N ILE A 90 4.92 -10.90 -13.94
CA ILE A 90 4.88 -11.63 -15.21
C ILE A 90 5.75 -10.93 -16.28
N GLU A 91 5.66 -9.60 -16.38
CA GLU A 91 6.46 -8.84 -17.34
C GLU A 91 7.96 -8.93 -17.02
N LEU A 92 8.32 -8.83 -15.74
CA LEU A 92 9.70 -8.91 -15.29
C LEU A 92 10.31 -10.28 -15.57
N GLU A 93 9.59 -11.37 -15.26
CA GLU A 93 10.05 -12.73 -15.58
C GLU A 93 10.24 -12.93 -17.10
N SER A 94 9.35 -12.37 -17.92
CA SER A 94 9.46 -12.43 -19.39
C SER A 94 10.73 -11.71 -19.89
N LYS A 95 10.99 -10.51 -19.35
CA LYS A 95 12.22 -9.76 -19.66
C LYS A 95 13.47 -10.53 -19.22
N PHE A 96 13.44 -11.13 -18.03
CA PHE A 96 14.57 -11.91 -17.50
C PHE A 96 14.85 -13.16 -18.34
N ARG A 97 13.81 -13.89 -18.76
CA ARG A 97 13.95 -15.03 -19.70
C ARG A 97 14.58 -14.60 -21.02
N THR A 98 14.14 -13.47 -21.56
CA THR A 98 14.70 -12.93 -22.82
C THR A 98 16.16 -12.52 -22.65
N PHE A 99 16.49 -11.90 -21.53
CA PHE A 99 17.85 -11.49 -21.20
C PHE A 99 18.79 -12.71 -21.06
N ASN A 100 18.38 -13.73 -20.30
CA ASN A 100 19.14 -14.97 -20.15
C ASN A 100 19.42 -15.63 -21.49
N ARG A 101 18.42 -15.72 -22.37
CA ARG A 101 18.62 -16.29 -23.72
C ARG A 101 19.61 -15.47 -24.56
N LYS A 102 19.66 -14.15 -24.40
CA LYS A 102 20.64 -13.30 -25.09
C LYS A 102 22.05 -13.52 -24.52
N LEU A 103 22.19 -13.61 -23.20
CA LEU A 103 23.46 -13.91 -22.55
C LEU A 103 24.01 -15.27 -22.98
N GLU A 104 23.19 -16.30 -23.03
CA GLU A 104 23.59 -17.64 -23.49
C GLU A 104 24.14 -17.60 -24.93
N LYS A 105 23.45 -16.87 -25.83
CA LYS A 105 23.94 -16.68 -27.20
C LYS A 105 25.27 -15.92 -27.25
N MET A 106 25.46 -14.93 -26.39
CA MET A 106 26.72 -14.18 -26.31
C MET A 106 27.85 -15.07 -25.81
N ASN A 107 27.62 -15.87 -24.78
CA ASN A 107 28.62 -16.81 -24.25
C ASN A 107 29.06 -17.80 -25.34
N ASN A 108 28.12 -18.39 -26.07
CA ASN A 108 28.44 -19.31 -27.17
C ASN A 108 29.25 -18.60 -28.28
N ALA A 109 28.91 -17.35 -28.60
CA ALA A 109 29.66 -16.59 -29.60
C ALA A 109 31.09 -16.27 -29.14
N ILE A 110 31.27 -15.97 -27.85
CA ILE A 110 32.59 -15.76 -27.23
C ILE A 110 33.41 -17.05 -27.29
N GLU A 111 32.84 -18.19 -26.89
CA GLU A 111 33.53 -19.49 -26.93
C GLU A 111 33.98 -19.85 -28.36
N ILE A 112 33.12 -19.63 -29.35
CA ILE A 112 33.49 -19.81 -30.77
C ILE A 112 34.65 -18.89 -31.16
N LEU A 113 34.63 -17.64 -30.72
CA LEU A 113 35.68 -16.67 -31.03
C LEU A 113 37.01 -17.06 -30.38
N GLU A 114 36.98 -17.48 -29.11
CA GLU A 114 38.16 -17.96 -28.37
C GLU A 114 38.80 -19.17 -29.06
N ASN A 115 38.00 -20.12 -29.52
CA ASN A 115 38.48 -21.28 -30.28
C ASN A 115 39.16 -20.85 -31.58
N ARG A 116 38.53 -19.97 -32.35
CA ARG A 116 39.11 -19.46 -33.62
C ARG A 116 40.39 -18.66 -33.42
N VAL A 117 40.48 -17.88 -32.34
CA VAL A 117 41.71 -17.16 -31.99
C VAL A 117 42.82 -18.15 -31.65
N SER A 118 42.50 -19.21 -30.91
CA SER A 118 43.45 -20.28 -30.57
C SER A 118 43.95 -21.01 -31.82
N GLU A 119 43.06 -21.35 -32.75
CA GLU A 119 43.42 -21.96 -34.05
C GLU A 119 44.31 -21.04 -34.89
N LEU A 120 44.02 -19.74 -34.95
CA LEU A 120 44.87 -18.78 -35.66
C LEU A 120 46.25 -18.66 -35.02
N GLN A 121 46.32 -18.66 -33.69
CA GLN A 121 47.58 -18.64 -32.97
C GLN A 121 48.42 -19.89 -33.23
N SER A 122 47.81 -21.08 -33.32
CA SER A 122 48.56 -22.30 -33.63
C SER A 122 49.15 -22.26 -35.03
N VAL A 123 48.38 -21.83 -36.04
CA VAL A 123 48.88 -21.69 -37.42
C VAL A 123 50.01 -20.65 -37.51
N CYS A 124 49.83 -19.46 -36.92
CA CYS A 124 50.85 -18.42 -36.98
C CYS A 124 52.13 -18.75 -36.18
N CYS A 125 52.05 -19.58 -35.14
CA CYS A 125 53.22 -20.01 -34.37
C CYS A 125 53.96 -21.21 -34.99
N GLU A 126 53.29 -22.03 -35.81
CA GLU A 126 53.93 -23.13 -36.55
C GLU A 126 54.76 -22.64 -37.75
N ASP A 127 54.41 -21.49 -38.34
CA ASP A 127 55.07 -20.92 -39.53
C ASP A 127 56.31 -20.04 -39.24
N LEU A 128 56.80 -19.97 -38.00
CA LEU A 128 58.06 -19.28 -37.73
C LEU A 128 59.24 -20.17 -38.19
N PRO A 129 60.02 -19.79 -39.22
CA PRO A 129 61.21 -20.55 -39.59
C PRO A 129 62.15 -20.53 -38.39
N LYS A 130 62.50 -21.72 -37.89
CA LYS A 130 63.63 -21.90 -36.98
C LYS A 130 64.82 -21.25 -37.66
N ARG A 131 65.27 -20.09 -37.16
CA ARG A 131 66.55 -19.52 -37.59
C ARG A 131 67.60 -20.57 -37.25
N GLU A 132 68.04 -21.32 -38.24
CA GLU A 132 69.23 -22.14 -38.10
C GLU A 132 70.36 -21.15 -37.80
N GLU A 133 70.86 -21.22 -36.55
CA GLU A 133 72.06 -20.53 -36.15
C GLU A 133 73.20 -21.06 -37.02
N GLU A 134 73.60 -20.26 -38.00
CA GLU A 134 74.83 -20.42 -38.78
C GLU A 134 76.01 -20.43 -37.79
N LYS A 135 76.51 -21.61 -37.47
CA LYS A 135 77.74 -21.78 -36.71
C LYS A 135 78.92 -21.54 -37.66
N LEU A 136 79.70 -20.50 -37.34
CA LEU A 136 81.05 -20.23 -37.86
C LEU A 136 81.98 -21.43 -37.74
#